data_AF-W9T6P3-F1
#
_entry.id   AF-W9T6P3-F1
#
_cell.length_a   1.000
_cell.length_b   1.000
_cell.length_c   1.000
_cell.angle_alpha   90.00
_cell.angle_beta   90.00
_cell.angle_gamma   90.00
#
_symmetry.space_group_name_H-M   'P 1'
#
loop_
_entity.id
_entity.type
_entity.pdbx_description
1 polymer ?
#
loop_
_entity_poly.entity_id
_entity_poly.type
_entity_poly.pdbx_seq_one_letter_code
_entity_poly.pdbx_strand_id
1 'polypeptide(L)'
;MMQLQDPKQTKVLLVTLAETTPVLEAASLQADLRRAGIEPWAWVINNSVAAARTESPLLHKRAVNELREIERVATEHSQRYAVIPLMAEEPVGVERLLALSK
;
A
#
# COMPACT_ATOMS: atom_id res chain seq x y z
N MET A 1 24.56 -2.96 -17.54
CA MET A 1 24.19 -3.66 -16.29
C MET A 1 22.78 -3.20 -15.92
N MET A 2 21.82 -4.12 -15.75
CA MET A 2 20.41 -3.76 -15.46
C MET A 2 20.23 -3.42 -13.97
N GLN A 3 20.44 -2.14 -13.61
CA GLN A 3 20.40 -1.64 -12.22
C GLN A 3 19.06 -1.86 -11.50
N LEU A 4 17.95 -1.88 -12.25
CA LEU A 4 16.60 -2.10 -11.69
C LEU A 4 16.39 -3.52 -11.14
N GLN A 5 17.14 -4.50 -11.66
CA GLN A 5 17.05 -5.89 -11.22
C GLN A 5 17.94 -6.18 -10.01
N ASP A 6 18.87 -5.28 -9.64
CA ASP A 6 19.75 -5.48 -8.50
C ASP A 6 19.03 -5.08 -7.19
N PRO A 7 18.58 -6.04 -6.36
CA PRO A 7 17.87 -5.72 -5.13
C PRO A 7 18.77 -5.07 -4.06
N LYS A 8 20.10 -5.07 -4.22
CA LYS A 8 21.00 -4.35 -3.32
C LYS A 8 21.04 -2.85 -3.63
N GLN A 9 20.75 -2.47 -4.87
CA GLN A 9 20.80 -1.08 -5.34
C GLN A 9 19.41 -0.46 -5.49
N THR A 10 18.42 -1.25 -5.90
CA THR A 10 17.06 -0.78 -6.20
C THR A 10 16.03 -1.50 -5.34
N LYS A 11 15.13 -0.72 -4.71
CA LYS A 11 13.94 -1.23 -4.02
C LYS A 11 12.69 -0.68 -4.72
N VAL A 12 11.85 -1.57 -5.24
CA VAL A 12 10.56 -1.18 -5.82
C VAL A 12 9.48 -1.29 -4.75
N LEU A 13 8.67 -0.25 -4.59
CA LEU A 13 7.50 -0.25 -3.71
C LEU A 13 6.24 -0.16 -4.57
N LEU A 14 5.29 -1.05 -4.31
CA LEU A 14 3.98 -1.00 -4.95
C LEU A 14 3.00 -0.26 -4.05
N VAL A 15 2.31 0.75 -4.59
CA VAL A 15 1.32 1.53 -3.85
C VAL A 15 -0.07 1.23 -4.41
N THR A 16 -1.02 0.95 -3.52
CA THR A 16 -2.40 0.64 -3.89
C THR A 16 -3.40 1.14 -2.84
N LEU A 17 -4.69 1.09 -3.15
CA LEU A 17 -5.77 1.33 -2.19
C LEU A 17 -6.27 0.00 -1.62
N ALA A 18 -6.91 0.03 -0.44
CA ALA A 18 -7.50 -1.14 0.20
C ALA A 18 -8.84 -1.55 -0.45
N GLU A 19 -8.84 -1.74 -1.77
CA GLU A 19 -10.02 -2.05 -2.57
C GLU A 19 -9.68 -3.20 -3.54
N THR A 20 -10.68 -4.01 -3.90
CA THR A 20 -10.45 -5.25 -4.66
C THR A 20 -9.78 -5.02 -6.01
N THR A 21 -10.25 -4.03 -6.79
CA THR A 21 -9.67 -3.77 -8.12
C THR A 21 -8.22 -3.25 -8.03
N PRO A 22 -7.91 -2.21 -7.23
CA PRO A 22 -6.53 -1.76 -7.04
C PRO A 22 -5.57 -2.85 -6.51
N VAL A 23 -6.02 -3.73 -5.62
CA VAL A 23 -5.18 -4.85 -5.16
C VAL A 23 -4.91 -5.85 -6.27
N LEU A 24 -5.91 -6.20 -7.08
CA LEU A 24 -5.74 -7.09 -8.24
C LEU A 24 -4.80 -6.50 -9.30
N GLU A 25 -4.90 -5.20 -9.57
CA GLU A 25 -4.02 -4.48 -10.50
C GLU A 25 -2.58 -4.45 -9.99
N ALA A 26 -2.37 -4.13 -8.70
CA ALA A 26 -1.05 -4.16 -8.08
C ALA A 26 -0.45 -5.57 -8.06
N ALA A 27 -1.27 -6.62 -7.86
CA ALA A 27 -0.83 -8.00 -7.91
C ALA A 27 -0.41 -8.42 -9.33
N SER A 28 -1.14 -7.97 -10.34
CA SER A 28 -0.78 -8.18 -11.75
C SER A 28 0.53 -7.46 -12.09
N LEU A 29 0.70 -6.21 -11.65
CA LEU A 29 1.95 -5.47 -11.81
C LEU A 29 3.13 -6.16 -11.10
N GLN A 30 2.93 -6.70 -9.90
CA GLN A 30 3.94 -7.51 -9.21
C GLN A 30 4.36 -8.73 -10.05
N ALA A 31 3.40 -9.45 -10.64
CA ALA A 31 3.69 -10.59 -11.50
C ALA A 31 4.49 -10.16 -12.75
N ASP A 32 4.13 -9.04 -13.35
CA ASP A 32 4.82 -8.47 -14.51
C ASP A 32 6.26 -8.06 -14.19
N LEU A 33 6.48 -7.39 -13.05
CA LEU A 33 7.82 -7.02 -12.56
C LEU A 33 8.68 -8.26 -12.32
N ARG A 34 8.12 -9.29 -11.69
CA ARG A 34 8.82 -10.57 -11.48
C ARG A 34 9.21 -11.24 -12.79
N ARG A 35 8.35 -11.22 -13.81
CA ARG A 35 8.69 -11.72 -15.16
C ARG A 35 9.83 -10.92 -15.80
N ALA A 36 9.96 -9.63 -15.47
CA ALA A 36 11.07 -8.78 -15.90
C ALA A 36 12.33 -8.91 -15.02
N GLY A 37 12.35 -9.82 -14.03
CA GLY A 37 13.47 -10.03 -13.11
C GLY A 37 13.59 -8.95 -12.02
N ILE A 38 12.52 -8.19 -11.76
CA ILE A 38 12.47 -7.15 -10.73
C ILE A 38 11.59 -7.65 -9.59
N GLU A 39 12.16 -7.83 -8.40
CA GLU A 39 11.40 -8.24 -7.22
C GLU A 39 10.92 -7.01 -6.44
N PRO A 40 9.59 -6.78 -6.30
CA PRO A 40 9.07 -5.76 -5.42
C PRO A 40 9.52 -5.97 -3.98
N TRP A 41 9.98 -4.91 -3.33
CA TRP A 41 10.52 -4.98 -1.98
C TRP A 41 9.47 -4.83 -0.89
N ALA A 42 8.41 -4.05 -1.15
CA ALA A 42 7.31 -3.83 -0.22
C ALA A 42 6.03 -3.35 -0.92
N TRP A 43 4.93 -3.42 -0.19
CA TRP A 43 3.64 -2.84 -0.55
C TRP A 43 3.28 -1.67 0.37
N VAL A 44 2.58 -0.67 -0.15
CA VAL A 44 2.00 0.43 0.61
C VAL A 44 0.52 0.47 0.28
N ILE A 45 -0.31 0.19 1.29
CA ILE A 45 -1.76 0.32 1.20
C ILE A 45 -2.09 1.73 1.67
N ASN A 46 -2.33 2.63 0.73
CA ASN A 46 -2.55 4.03 1.01
C ASN A 46 -4.02 4.33 1.29
N ASN A 47 -4.27 5.45 1.98
CA ASN A 47 -5.59 6.04 2.15
C ASN A 47 -6.63 5.10 2.81
N SER A 48 -6.18 4.30 3.78
CA SER A 48 -7.03 3.32 4.45
C SER A 48 -7.87 3.97 5.56
N VAL A 49 -9.19 3.78 5.50
CA VAL A 49 -10.11 4.14 6.58
C VAL A 49 -9.92 3.21 7.78
N ALA A 50 -9.54 1.94 7.55
CA ALA A 50 -9.24 1.00 8.63
C ALA A 50 -8.08 1.48 9.53
N ALA A 51 -7.11 2.20 8.97
CA ALA A 51 -6.02 2.81 9.73
C ALA A 51 -6.38 4.18 10.34
N ALA A 52 -7.45 4.84 9.89
CA ALA A 52 -7.75 6.24 10.20
C ALA A 52 -8.51 6.50 11.53
N ARG A 53 -8.83 5.47 12.33
CA ARG A 53 -9.61 5.55 13.60
C ARG A 53 -10.81 6.51 13.53
N THR A 54 -11.98 5.97 13.21
CA THR A 54 -13.21 6.75 12.99
C THR A 54 -14.33 6.36 13.97
N GLU A 55 -15.13 7.34 14.40
CA GLU A 55 -16.37 7.13 15.16
C GLU A 55 -17.63 7.06 14.27
N SER A 56 -17.52 7.48 13.01
CA SER A 56 -18.64 7.44 12.05
C SER A 56 -19.06 5.99 11.76
N PRO A 57 -20.34 5.61 11.96
CA PRO A 57 -20.83 4.26 11.65
C PRO A 57 -20.66 3.88 10.17
N LEU A 58 -20.77 4.84 9.26
CA LEU A 58 -20.58 4.63 7.82
C LEU A 58 -19.11 4.29 7.52
N LEU A 59 -18.19 5.08 8.05
CA LEU A 59 -16.76 4.87 7.83
C LEU A 59 -16.26 3.61 8.53
N HIS A 60 -16.87 3.21 9.65
CA HIS A 60 -16.58 1.93 10.28
C HIS A 60 -16.94 0.74 9.37
N LYS A 61 -18.11 0.77 8.72
CA LYS A 61 -18.46 -0.26 7.71
C LYS A 61 -17.47 -0.28 6.55
N ARG A 62 -17.02 0.89 6.08
CA ARG A 62 -16.00 0.98 5.03
C ARG A 62 -14.67 0.38 5.49
N ALA A 63 -14.21 0.72 6.69
CA ALA A 63 -13.00 0.15 7.29
C ALA A 63 -13.04 -1.39 7.36
N VAL A 64 -14.18 -1.98 7.76
CA VAL A 64 -14.34 -3.44 7.78
C VAL A 64 -14.19 -4.05 6.39
N ASN A 65 -14.70 -3.40 5.34
CA ASN A 65 -14.56 -3.89 3.97
C ASN A 65 -13.10 -3.86 3.47
N GLU A 66 -12.30 -2.91 3.95
CA GLU A 66 -10.87 -2.80 3.60
C GLU A 66 -10.03 -3.94 4.21
N LEU A 67 -10.43 -4.47 5.38
CA LEU A 67 -9.65 -5.48 6.12
C LEU A 67 -9.34 -6.71 5.27
N ARG A 68 -10.31 -7.18 4.48
CA ARG A 68 -10.13 -8.34 3.60
C ARG A 68 -8.98 -8.13 2.61
N GLU A 69 -8.92 -6.97 1.98
CA GLU A 69 -7.89 -6.68 0.97
C GLU A 69 -6.53 -6.39 1.64
N ILE A 70 -6.52 -5.80 2.83
CA ILE A 70 -5.31 -5.63 3.64
C ILE A 70 -4.73 -7.00 4.04
N GLU A 71 -5.57 -7.90 4.56
CA GLU A 71 -5.18 -9.27 4.92
C GLU A 71 -4.65 -10.03 3.70
N ARG A 72 -5.29 -9.87 2.55
CA ARG A 72 -4.84 -10.47 1.29
C ARG A 72 -3.44 -10.00 0.91
N VAL A 73 -3.16 -8.70 0.96
CA VAL A 73 -1.80 -8.17 0.70
C VAL A 73 -0.80 -8.76 1.70
N ALA A 74 -1.14 -8.78 2.99
CA ALA A 74 -0.27 -9.25 4.07
C ALA A 74 0.06 -10.75 3.99
N THR A 75 -0.87 -11.57 3.49
CA THR A 75 -0.75 -13.03 3.49
C THR A 75 -0.34 -13.60 2.13
N GLU A 76 -0.80 -13.01 1.02
CA GLU A 76 -0.60 -13.54 -0.33
C GLU A 76 0.47 -12.79 -1.14
N HIS A 77 0.71 -11.50 -0.86
CA HIS A 77 1.50 -10.65 -1.78
C HIS A 77 2.84 -10.18 -1.22
N SER A 78 2.91 -9.77 0.04
CA SER A 78 4.17 -9.33 0.65
C SER A 78 4.16 -9.41 2.17
N GLN A 79 5.23 -9.95 2.75
CA GLN A 79 5.48 -9.87 4.20
C GLN A 79 5.88 -8.46 4.66
N ARG A 80 6.36 -7.62 3.73
CA ARG A 80 6.70 -6.22 4.02
C ARG A 80 5.64 -5.33 3.40
N TYR A 81 4.80 -4.78 4.25
CA TYR A 81 3.80 -3.79 3.85
C TYR A 81 3.63 -2.70 4.89
N ALA A 82 3.13 -1.54 4.46
CA ALA A 82 2.69 -0.46 5.32
C ALA A 82 1.23 -0.11 4.99
N VAL A 83 0.46 0.30 5.99
CA VAL A 83 -0.91 0.81 5.82
C VAL A 83 -0.93 2.26 6.26
N ILE A 84 -1.25 3.17 5.34
CA ILE A 84 -1.28 4.61 5.58
C ILE A 84 -2.73 5.04 5.80
N PRO A 85 -3.03 5.75 6.89
CA PRO A 85 -4.39 6.19 7.18
C PRO A 85 -4.89 7.22 6.15
N LEU A 86 -6.20 7.17 5.88
CA LEU A 86 -6.91 8.30 5.28
C LEU A 86 -6.76 9.53 6.19
N MET A 87 -6.29 10.64 5.60
CA MET A 87 -6.15 11.92 6.30
C MET A 87 -7.36 12.79 6.03
N ALA A 88 -7.87 13.50 7.07
CA ALA A 88 -8.99 14.43 6.92
C ALA A 88 -8.63 15.64 6.03
N GLU A 89 -7.35 16.02 6.03
CA GLU A 89 -6.82 17.08 5.20
C GLU A 89 -5.67 16.54 4.36
N GLU A 90 -5.52 17.09 3.15
CA GLU A 90 -4.41 16.69 2.29
C GLU A 90 -3.06 17.00 2.97
N PRO A 91 -2.10 16.06 2.89
CA PRO A 91 -0.80 16.19 3.52
C PRO A 91 0.13 17.09 2.69
N VAL A 92 -0.28 18.33 2.44
CA VAL A 92 0.48 19.31 1.66
C VAL A 92 1.40 20.11 2.57
N GLY A 93 2.63 20.37 2.11
CA GLY A 93 3.65 21.12 2.84
C GLY A 93 4.52 20.24 3.73
N VAL A 94 5.71 20.77 4.08
CA VAL A 94 6.77 20.03 4.76
C VAL A 94 6.30 19.41 6.08
N GLU A 95 5.58 20.19 6.89
CA GLU A 95 5.10 19.75 8.20
C GLU A 95 4.17 18.54 8.13
N ARG A 96 3.18 18.59 7.22
CA ARG A 96 2.19 17.52 7.08
C ARG A 96 2.78 16.26 6.43
N LEU A 97 3.71 16.42 5.50
CA LEU A 97 4.45 15.29 4.92
C LEU A 97 5.33 14.60 5.97
N LEU A 98 6.00 15.36 6.84
CA LEU A 98 6.79 14.81 7.96
C LEU A 98 5.92 14.08 8.99
N ALA A 99 4.66 14.47 9.14
CA ALA A 99 3.73 13.76 10.01
C ALA A 99 3.34 12.37 9.47
N LEU A 100 3.42 12.14 8.16
CA LEU A 100 3.14 10.83 7.54
C LEU A 100 4.28 9.81 7.69
N SER A 101 5.51 10.27 7.96
CA SER A 101 6.70 9.42 8.03
C SER A 101 7.06 8.94 9.44
N LYS A 102 6.20 9.19 10.43
CA LYS A 102 6.40 8.82 11.84
C LYS A 102 5.59 7.58 12.19
#